data_AF-A0A3E2TI02-F1
#
_entry.id   AF-A0A3E2TI02-F1
#
_cell.length_a   1.000
_cell.length_b   1.000
_cell.length_c   1.000
_cell.angle_alpha   90.00
_cell.angle_beta   90.00
_cell.angle_gamma   90.00
#
_symmetry.space_group_name_H-M   'P 1'
#
loop_
_entity.id
_entity.type
_entity.pdbx_description
1 polymer ?
#
loop_
_entity_poly.entity_id
_entity_poly.type
_entity_poly.pdbx_seq_one_letter_code
_entity_poly.pdbx_strand_id
1 'polypeptide(L)'
;MSKNENYTLNRKYSYNLVRNYANSIIDEYCNKKYKLSIEETFTKGFEEYKNIIEKLELEKSDNPDIDFNYYNHCIIRLILSILKNVDIYDTINAYEKIIDKKTYDESQEIIEYFYHQIEAEYGSYPPPTNDINKVRVSIVDDIRTICDTDSNGIYKLDLPTGAGKTKISLLYSLHQMKNNHKNKMIYIAPFLSILEQNASEYRKTLANDKYILEHHSNVGDNTPFDNEDNDDDNKAAMKEYIKESWDQIVILSTMVQFSNTLFKSRSSNIRRFYNLSNSVIILDEVQSLPDEMTHIFNLMLNFISKVMNSVIILCSATQPSLDHDSISHKIIYGGSNNEDYNLIKLDDKQKQIFDRVDVSLLNNGKESKIADIYKSVLNDKEKSTLIILNTKRSVMNLYEMFEETMDDKSKLYYLTTNMCPKHRLDIIN
;
A
#
# COMPACT_ATOMS: atom_id res chain seq x y z
N MET A 1 39.01 -1.46 55.91
CA MET A 1 38.94 -2.86 55.46
C MET A 1 37.64 -3.04 54.70
N SER A 2 37.80 -3.28 53.41
CA SER A 2 36.78 -3.51 52.38
C SER A 2 35.68 -4.50 52.77
N LYS A 3 34.45 -4.24 52.31
CA LYS A 3 33.56 -5.31 51.83
C LYS A 3 32.51 -4.77 50.84
N ASN A 4 32.85 -4.98 49.58
CA ASN A 4 32.00 -5.35 48.44
C ASN A 4 30.75 -4.52 48.15
N GLU A 5 30.93 -3.56 47.24
CA GLU A 5 29.92 -3.05 46.33
C GLU A 5 29.39 -4.18 45.43
N ASN A 6 28.26 -4.77 45.81
CA ASN A 6 27.41 -5.48 44.85
C ASN A 6 26.49 -4.45 44.19
N TYR A 7 26.80 -4.12 42.94
CA TYR A 7 25.95 -3.32 42.06
C TYR A 7 24.60 -4.02 41.86
N THR A 8 23.60 -3.61 42.63
CA THR A 8 22.19 -3.90 42.36
C THR A 8 21.58 -2.66 41.67
N LEU A 9 20.75 -2.90 40.65
CA LEU A 9 20.05 -1.94 39.79
C LEU A 9 19.02 -1.04 40.54
N ASN A 10 19.41 -0.49 41.69
CA ASN A 10 18.57 0.37 42.54
C ASN A 10 19.24 1.73 42.77
N ARG A 11 19.75 2.35 41.70
CA ARG A 11 20.15 3.76 41.73
C ARG A 11 18.88 4.62 41.79
N LYS A 12 18.64 5.23 42.95
CA LYS A 12 17.57 6.22 43.19
C LYS A 12 17.49 7.20 42.02
N TYR A 13 16.39 7.16 41.27
CA TYR A 13 16.02 8.22 40.33
C TYR A 13 15.88 9.53 41.11
N SER A 14 16.78 10.49 40.89
CA SER A 14 16.73 11.80 41.57
C SER A 14 15.93 12.76 40.72
N TYR A 15 14.66 12.97 41.08
CA TYR A 15 13.78 13.91 40.40
C TYR A 15 14.40 15.33 40.32
N ASN A 16 15.07 15.77 41.39
CA ASN A 16 15.73 17.08 41.41
C ASN A 16 16.89 17.17 40.41
N LEU A 17 17.65 16.10 40.22
CA LEU A 17 18.74 16.08 39.23
C LEU A 17 18.17 16.21 37.81
N VAL A 18 17.14 15.43 37.49
CA VAL A 18 16.48 15.46 36.17
C VAL A 18 15.83 16.82 35.93
N ARG A 19 15.14 17.38 36.93
CA ARG A 19 14.52 18.70 36.84
C ARG A 19 15.54 19.81 36.62
N ASN A 20 16.67 19.79 37.33
CA ASN A 20 17.72 20.78 37.15
C ASN A 20 18.39 20.67 35.77
N TYR A 21 18.60 19.44 35.28
CA TYR A 21 19.11 19.21 33.92
C TYR A 21 18.13 19.72 32.86
N ALA A 22 16.83 19.41 33.01
CA ALA A 22 15.78 19.85 32.10
C ALA A 22 15.65 21.38 32.07
N ASN A 23 15.61 22.03 33.23
CA ASN A 23 15.49 23.49 33.35
C ASN A 23 16.77 24.27 33.02
N SER A 24 17.88 23.59 32.72
CA SER A 24 19.12 24.23 32.27
C SER A 24 19.32 24.00 30.78
N ILE A 25 19.87 22.83 30.42
CA ILE A 25 20.32 22.54 29.06
C ILE A 25 19.16 22.42 28.08
N ILE A 26 18.08 21.73 28.49
CA ILE A 26 16.93 21.52 27.60
C ILE A 26 16.15 22.83 27.42
N ASP A 27 15.91 23.57 28.50
CA ASP A 27 15.23 24.87 28.43
C ASP A 27 16.02 25.89 27.59
N GLU A 28 17.34 25.97 27.76
CA GLU A 28 18.20 26.82 26.92
C GLU A 28 18.10 26.42 25.44
N TYR A 29 18.14 25.11 25.14
CA TYR A 29 17.98 24.62 23.77
C TYR A 29 16.59 24.96 23.19
N CYS A 30 15.51 24.74 23.95
CA CYS A 30 14.15 25.09 23.52
C CYS A 30 14.01 26.59 23.26
N ASN A 31 14.54 27.43 24.16
CA ASN A 31 14.52 28.88 23.99
C ASN A 31 15.30 29.31 22.75
N LYS A 32 16.48 28.73 22.51
CA LYS A 32 17.31 29.07 21.35
C LYS A 32 16.70 28.60 20.03
N LYS A 33 16.15 27.38 19.99
CA LYS A 33 15.66 26.75 18.76
C LYS A 33 14.22 27.12 18.42
N TYR A 34 13.34 27.15 19.42
CA TYR A 34 11.90 27.35 19.24
C TYR A 34 11.38 28.66 19.81
N LYS A 35 12.21 29.42 20.55
CA LYS A 35 11.81 30.64 21.28
C LYS A 35 10.70 30.36 22.30
N LEU A 36 10.78 29.19 22.96
CA LEU A 36 9.83 28.73 23.98
C LEU A 36 10.61 28.11 25.14
N SER A 37 10.07 28.23 26.35
CA SER A 37 10.52 27.43 27.49
C SER A 37 10.18 25.94 27.28
N ILE A 38 10.81 25.08 28.07
CA ILE A 38 10.52 23.64 28.11
C ILE A 38 9.07 23.37 28.53
N GLU A 39 8.53 24.17 29.45
CA GLU A 39 7.14 24.06 29.92
C GLU A 39 6.17 24.43 28.79
N GLU A 40 6.38 25.56 28.11
CA GLU A 40 5.56 25.95 26.95
C GLU A 40 5.67 24.93 25.81
N THR A 41 6.85 24.36 25.58
CA THR A 41 7.06 23.31 24.58
C THR A 41 6.26 22.07 24.93
N PHE A 42 6.28 21.64 26.19
CA PHE A 42 5.50 20.51 26.67
C PHE A 42 4.00 20.76 26.56
N THR A 43 3.52 21.94 26.97
CA THR A 43 2.11 22.32 26.87
C THR A 43 1.64 22.30 25.42
N LYS A 44 2.40 22.88 24.48
CA LYS A 44 2.06 22.83 23.05
C LYS A 44 2.02 21.41 22.51
N GLY A 45 2.99 20.58 22.87
CA GLY A 45 2.99 19.16 22.47
C GLY A 45 1.79 18.39 23.03
N PHE A 46 1.33 18.71 24.24
CA PHE A 46 0.13 18.11 24.82
C PHE A 46 -1.15 18.58 24.10
N GLU A 47 -1.25 19.86 23.73
CA GLU A 47 -2.37 20.37 22.92
C GLU A 47 -2.38 19.73 21.52
N GLU A 48 -1.23 19.56 20.88
CA GLU A 48 -1.11 18.81 19.61
C GLU A 48 -1.59 17.36 19.77
N TYR A 49 -1.17 16.68 20.83
CA TYR A 49 -1.64 15.34 21.16
C TYR A 49 -3.16 15.30 21.36
N LYS A 50 -3.73 16.25 22.09
CA LYS A 50 -5.17 16.35 22.32
C LYS A 50 -5.93 16.52 21.00
N ASN A 51 -5.47 17.42 20.13
CA ASN A 51 -6.04 17.62 18.79
C ASN A 51 -5.98 16.34 17.94
N ILE A 52 -4.90 15.55 18.05
CA ILE A 52 -4.79 14.25 17.37
C ILE A 52 -5.85 13.27 17.88
N ILE A 53 -6.04 13.18 19.21
CA ILE A 53 -7.05 12.30 19.80
C ILE A 53 -8.47 12.73 19.39
N GLU A 54 -8.76 14.03 19.34
CA GLU A 54 -10.05 14.55 18.89
C GLU A 54 -10.37 14.16 17.44
N LYS A 55 -9.37 14.19 16.53
CA LYS A 55 -9.56 13.76 15.12
C LYS A 55 -9.95 12.29 14.97
N LEU A 56 -9.61 11.46 15.94
CA LEU A 56 -9.91 10.03 15.89
C LEU A 56 -11.39 9.73 16.17
N GLU A 57 -12.14 10.70 16.72
CA GLU A 57 -13.60 10.61 16.96
C GLU A 57 -13.98 9.35 17.74
N LEU A 58 -13.25 9.09 18.83
CA LEU A 58 -13.41 7.91 19.68
C LEU A 58 -14.84 7.76 20.24
N GLU A 59 -15.58 8.85 20.38
CA GLU A 59 -16.98 8.85 20.77
C GLU A 59 -17.92 8.12 19.80
N LYS A 60 -17.50 7.93 18.55
CA LYS A 60 -18.23 7.14 17.53
C LYS A 60 -17.83 5.66 17.53
N SER A 61 -16.82 5.27 18.32
CA SER A 61 -16.37 3.88 18.39
C SER A 61 -17.32 3.05 19.25
N ASP A 62 -17.54 1.80 18.85
CA ASP A 62 -18.23 0.79 19.66
C ASP A 62 -17.38 0.37 20.89
N ASN A 63 -16.05 0.61 20.86
CA ASN A 63 -15.09 0.20 21.89
C ASN A 63 -14.05 1.29 22.18
N PRO A 64 -14.46 2.46 22.72
CA PRO A 64 -13.61 3.65 22.82
C PRO A 64 -12.33 3.45 23.64
N ASP A 65 -12.38 2.69 24.73
CA ASP A 65 -11.20 2.45 25.57
C ASP A 65 -10.13 1.60 24.86
N ILE A 66 -10.56 0.60 24.08
CA ILE A 66 -9.64 -0.26 23.31
C ILE A 66 -9.01 0.55 22.18
N ASP A 67 -9.84 1.29 21.45
CA ASP A 67 -9.39 2.13 20.33
C ASP A 67 -8.46 3.23 20.81
N PHE A 68 -8.75 3.87 21.96
CA PHE A 68 -7.86 4.86 22.58
C PHE A 68 -6.47 4.28 22.85
N ASN A 69 -6.39 3.10 23.47
CA ASN A 69 -5.12 2.45 23.74
C ASN A 69 -4.37 2.07 22.45
N TYR A 70 -5.11 1.58 21.44
CA TYR A 70 -4.55 1.24 20.14
C TYR A 70 -4.00 2.46 19.40
N TYR A 71 -4.72 3.57 19.38
CA TYR A 71 -4.26 4.79 18.74
C TYR A 71 -3.08 5.42 19.47
N ASN A 72 -3.03 5.36 20.81
CA ASN A 72 -1.83 5.75 21.54
C ASN A 72 -0.61 4.90 21.13
N HIS A 73 -0.78 3.60 20.92
CA HIS A 73 0.28 2.76 20.36
C HIS A 73 0.71 3.24 18.97
N CYS A 74 -0.23 3.62 18.10
CA CYS A 74 0.08 4.14 16.76
C CYS A 74 0.84 5.47 16.81
N ILE A 75 0.47 6.39 17.72
CA ILE A 75 1.18 7.65 17.96
C ILE A 75 2.61 7.39 18.42
N ILE A 76 2.80 6.51 19.41
CA ILE A 76 4.13 6.12 19.88
C ILE A 76 4.96 5.54 18.73
N ARG A 77 4.35 4.67 17.90
CA ARG A 77 5.00 4.09 16.73
C ARG A 77 5.41 5.16 15.72
N LEU A 78 4.55 6.15 15.45
CA LEU A 78 4.85 7.27 14.56
C LEU A 78 6.04 8.09 15.06
N ILE A 79 6.01 8.52 16.32
CA ILE A 79 7.10 9.28 16.94
C ILE A 79 8.40 8.50 16.90
N LEU A 80 8.36 7.21 17.28
CA LEU A 80 9.53 6.34 17.24
C LEU A 80 10.07 6.17 15.81
N SER A 81 9.18 6.07 14.82
CA SER A 81 9.54 5.99 13.40
C SER A 81 10.28 7.24 12.93
N ILE A 82 9.76 8.42 13.25
CA ILE A 82 10.38 9.71 12.92
C ILE A 82 11.77 9.79 13.56
N LEU A 83 11.86 9.60 14.88
CA LEU A 83 13.12 9.70 15.62
C LEU A 83 14.17 8.74 15.06
N LYS A 84 13.77 7.48 14.86
CA LYS A 84 14.68 6.45 14.38
C LYS A 84 15.18 6.72 12.97
N ASN A 85 14.31 7.22 12.09
CA ASN A 85 14.74 7.52 10.73
C ASN A 85 15.66 8.74 10.66
N VAL A 86 15.42 9.77 11.47
CA VAL A 86 16.31 10.94 11.55
C VAL A 86 17.66 10.55 12.14
N ASP A 87 17.69 9.77 13.22
CA ASP A 87 18.93 9.31 13.86
C ASP A 87 19.82 8.49 12.90
N ILE A 88 19.21 7.59 12.12
CA ILE A 88 19.93 6.81 11.10
C ILE A 88 20.38 7.68 9.93
N TYR A 89 19.55 8.63 9.49
CA TYR A 89 19.93 9.58 8.44
C TYR A 89 21.16 10.40 8.85
N ASP A 90 21.15 10.96 10.06
CA ASP A 90 22.26 11.75 10.60
C ASP A 90 23.51 10.87 10.79
N THR A 91 23.34 9.61 11.23
CA THR A 91 24.45 8.66 11.39
C THR A 91 25.12 8.35 10.05
N ILE A 92 24.34 8.09 9.00
CA ILE A 92 24.89 7.82 7.66
C ILE A 92 25.62 9.05 7.13
N ASN A 93 25.09 10.25 7.37
CA ASN A 93 25.68 11.51 6.89
C ASN A 93 26.71 12.14 7.84
N ALA A 94 27.10 11.48 8.93
CA ALA A 94 27.88 12.10 10.00
C ALA A 94 29.28 12.55 9.55
N TYR A 95 29.90 11.81 8.64
CA TYR A 95 31.28 12.04 8.19
C TYR A 95 31.36 12.56 6.75
N GLU A 96 30.47 12.08 5.88
CA GLU A 96 30.35 12.51 4.48
C GLU A 96 28.86 12.59 4.14
N LYS A 97 28.47 13.53 3.26
CA LYS A 97 27.09 13.62 2.78
C LYS A 97 26.83 12.50 1.77
N ILE A 98 26.37 11.35 2.25
CA ILE A 98 26.04 10.17 1.43
C ILE A 98 24.61 10.27 0.91
N ILE A 99 23.67 10.64 1.77
CA ILE A 99 22.24 10.70 1.47
C ILE A 99 21.80 12.15 1.35
N ASP A 100 21.47 12.57 0.14
CA ASP A 100 20.76 13.83 -0.09
C ASP A 100 19.26 13.62 -0.12
N LYS A 101 18.53 14.35 0.73
CA LYS A 101 17.06 14.33 0.70
C LYS A 101 16.58 15.32 -0.35
N LYS A 102 15.62 14.88 -1.15
CA LYS A 102 14.93 15.76 -2.09
C LYS A 102 14.30 16.90 -1.32
N THR A 103 14.47 18.10 -1.83
CA THR A 103 13.73 19.27 -1.37
C THR A 103 12.24 19.11 -1.71
N TYR A 104 11.42 19.96 -1.10
CA TYR A 104 10.01 20.01 -1.44
C TYR A 104 9.81 20.36 -2.92
N ASP A 105 10.52 21.38 -3.42
CA ASP A 105 10.41 21.85 -4.80
C ASP A 105 10.83 20.78 -5.82
N GLU A 106 11.96 20.10 -5.60
CA GLU A 106 12.38 18.97 -6.45
C GLU A 106 11.34 17.85 -6.46
N SER A 107 10.71 17.57 -5.32
CA SER A 107 9.66 16.56 -5.24
C SER A 107 8.42 16.98 -6.03
N GLN A 108 8.03 18.26 -5.97
CA GLN A 108 6.91 18.81 -6.73
C GLN A 108 7.17 18.77 -8.24
N GLU A 109 8.38 19.11 -8.70
CA GLU A 109 8.75 19.01 -10.12
C GLU A 109 8.61 17.58 -10.67
N ILE A 110 9.00 16.58 -9.88
CA ILE A 110 8.88 15.17 -10.28
C ILE A 110 7.40 14.73 -10.29
N ILE A 111 6.61 15.17 -9.31
CA ILE A 111 5.17 14.90 -9.26
C ILE A 111 4.47 15.51 -10.47
N GLU A 112 4.80 16.75 -10.83
CA GLU A 112 4.25 17.44 -12.00
C GLU A 112 4.62 16.69 -13.30
N TYR A 113 5.87 16.26 -13.43
CA TYR A 113 6.32 15.42 -14.53
C TYR A 113 5.49 14.12 -14.62
N PHE A 114 5.34 13.39 -13.52
CA PHE A 114 4.56 12.15 -13.48
C PHE A 114 3.09 12.37 -13.82
N TYR A 115 2.49 13.45 -13.33
CA TYR A 115 1.13 13.84 -13.67
C TYR A 115 0.98 14.14 -15.17
N HIS A 116 1.92 14.87 -15.77
CA HIS A 116 1.92 15.11 -17.21
C HIS A 116 2.07 13.83 -18.04
N GLN A 117 2.86 12.87 -17.58
CA GLN A 117 3.05 11.60 -18.28
C GLN A 117 1.76 10.77 -18.35
N ILE A 118 1.02 10.63 -17.24
CA ILE A 118 -0.25 9.89 -17.25
C ILE A 118 -1.32 10.62 -18.09
N GLU A 119 -1.38 11.95 -18.02
CA GLU A 119 -2.30 12.76 -18.82
C GLU A 119 -1.98 12.69 -20.32
N ALA A 120 -0.70 12.74 -20.70
CA ALA A 120 -0.27 12.57 -22.07
C ALA A 120 -0.60 11.17 -22.61
N GLU A 121 -0.47 10.14 -21.76
CA GLU A 121 -0.86 8.78 -22.13
C GLU A 121 -2.37 8.69 -22.39
N TYR A 122 -3.22 9.21 -21.50
CA TYR A 122 -4.67 9.23 -21.72
C TYR A 122 -5.05 10.07 -22.95
N GLY A 123 -4.38 11.20 -23.18
CA GLY A 123 -4.58 12.05 -24.36
C GLY A 123 -4.14 11.42 -25.69
N SER A 124 -3.28 10.40 -25.63
CA SER A 124 -2.83 9.66 -26.82
C SER A 124 -3.83 8.61 -27.32
N TYR A 125 -4.83 8.26 -26.50
CA TYR A 125 -5.81 7.24 -26.89
C TYR A 125 -6.74 7.76 -27.99
N PRO A 126 -7.07 6.92 -28.99
CA PRO A 126 -8.00 7.32 -30.05
C PRO A 126 -9.42 7.51 -29.47
N PRO A 127 -10.28 8.27 -30.15
CA PRO A 127 -11.68 8.44 -29.75
C PRO A 127 -12.37 7.08 -29.50
N PRO A 128 -13.17 6.95 -28.44
CA PRO A 128 -13.74 5.67 -28.03
C PRO A 128 -14.74 5.15 -29.06
N THR A 129 -14.43 4.00 -29.67
CA THR A 129 -15.27 3.39 -30.72
C THR A 129 -16.29 2.38 -30.18
N ASN A 130 -15.98 1.71 -29.07
CA ASN A 130 -16.85 0.73 -28.42
C ASN A 130 -17.36 1.23 -27.06
N ASP A 131 -18.43 0.63 -26.55
CA ASP A 131 -19.10 1.11 -25.35
C ASP A 131 -18.21 1.00 -24.09
N ILE A 132 -17.34 0.00 -24.01
CA ILE A 132 -16.37 -0.12 -22.90
C ILE A 132 -15.41 1.05 -22.89
N ASN A 133 -14.88 1.45 -24.05
CA ASN A 133 -13.97 2.58 -24.12
C ASN A 133 -14.71 3.89 -23.83
N LYS A 134 -16.00 4.01 -24.16
CA LYS A 134 -16.80 5.18 -23.75
C LYS A 134 -16.95 5.25 -22.23
N VAL A 135 -17.25 4.12 -21.59
CA VAL A 135 -17.34 4.06 -20.12
C VAL A 135 -15.98 4.35 -19.47
N ARG A 136 -14.88 3.81 -20.02
CA ARG A 136 -13.53 4.14 -19.53
C ARG A 136 -13.21 5.63 -19.61
N VAL A 137 -13.56 6.31 -20.71
CA VAL A 137 -13.38 7.77 -20.82
C VAL A 137 -14.21 8.50 -19.77
N SER A 138 -15.48 8.12 -19.59
CA SER A 138 -16.33 8.69 -18.52
C SER A 138 -15.70 8.53 -17.14
N ILE A 139 -15.17 7.35 -16.81
CA ILE A 139 -14.51 7.09 -15.52
C ILE A 139 -13.31 8.02 -15.33
N VAL A 140 -12.50 8.23 -16.37
CA VAL A 140 -11.34 9.13 -16.30
C VAL A 140 -11.77 10.57 -16.06
N ASP A 141 -12.83 11.03 -16.72
CA ASP A 141 -13.36 12.38 -16.54
C ASP A 141 -14.00 12.58 -15.15
N ASP A 142 -14.66 11.55 -14.60
CA ASP A 142 -15.16 11.55 -13.23
C ASP A 142 -14.01 11.72 -12.23
N ILE A 143 -12.92 10.95 -12.39
CA ILE A 143 -11.72 11.06 -11.54
C ILE A 143 -11.14 12.47 -11.59
N ARG A 144 -10.97 13.05 -12.78
CA ARG A 144 -10.46 14.42 -12.95
C ARG A 144 -11.32 15.47 -12.24
N THR A 145 -12.59 15.18 -12.02
CA THR A 145 -13.53 16.12 -11.38
C THR A 145 -13.51 15.99 -9.85
N ILE A 146 -13.46 14.77 -9.31
CA ILE A 146 -13.56 14.53 -7.86
C ILE A 146 -12.25 14.79 -7.12
N CYS A 147 -11.10 14.65 -7.79
CA CYS A 147 -9.82 14.74 -7.10
C CYS A 147 -9.49 16.17 -6.60
N ASP A 148 -10.13 17.21 -7.11
CA ASP A 148 -9.98 18.57 -6.57
C ASP A 148 -10.73 18.76 -5.24
N THR A 149 -11.71 17.91 -4.95
CA THR A 149 -12.57 18.05 -3.77
C THR A 149 -12.21 17.10 -2.63
N ASP A 150 -11.64 15.93 -2.94
CA ASP A 150 -11.39 14.87 -1.96
C ASP A 150 -10.27 15.21 -0.97
N SER A 151 -10.64 15.30 0.31
CA SER A 151 -9.75 15.43 1.44
C SER A 151 -9.09 14.10 1.85
N ASN A 152 -8.30 14.13 2.93
CA ASN A 152 -7.72 12.89 3.49
C ASN A 152 -8.82 11.96 3.96
N GLY A 153 -8.70 10.67 3.63
CA GLY A 153 -9.76 9.71 3.92
C GLY A 153 -9.47 8.35 3.35
N ILE A 154 -10.46 7.45 3.52
CA ILE A 154 -10.44 6.10 2.96
C ILE A 154 -11.54 6.00 1.93
N TYR A 155 -11.17 5.73 0.69
CA TYR A 155 -12.06 5.68 -0.46
C TYR A 155 -12.04 4.31 -1.11
N LYS A 156 -13.13 3.97 -1.81
CA LYS A 156 -13.32 2.74 -2.58
C LYS A 156 -13.20 3.06 -4.06
N LEU A 157 -12.36 2.30 -4.74
CA LEU A 157 -12.37 2.20 -6.20
C LEU A 157 -12.91 0.83 -6.57
N ASP A 158 -14.25 0.71 -6.55
CA ASP A 158 -14.97 -0.48 -6.94
C ASP A 158 -15.29 -0.43 -8.44
N LEU A 159 -14.42 -1.07 -9.22
CA LEU A 159 -14.53 -1.12 -10.66
C LEU A 159 -14.41 -2.57 -11.15
N PRO A 160 -15.22 -2.97 -12.16
CA PRO A 160 -15.15 -4.31 -12.73
C PRO A 160 -13.78 -4.56 -13.37
N THR A 161 -13.45 -5.84 -13.53
CA THR A 161 -12.22 -6.23 -14.23
C THR A 161 -12.23 -5.68 -15.66
N GLY A 162 -11.07 -5.21 -16.11
CA GLY A 162 -10.97 -4.54 -17.41
C GLY A 162 -11.46 -3.09 -17.45
N ALA A 163 -11.95 -2.49 -16.35
CA ALA A 163 -12.28 -1.06 -16.33
C ALA A 163 -11.05 -0.13 -16.32
N GLY A 164 -9.84 -0.67 -16.11
CA GLY A 164 -8.60 0.11 -16.10
C GLY A 164 -8.12 0.54 -14.71
N LYS A 165 -8.54 -0.17 -13.65
CA LYS A 165 -8.21 0.11 -12.23
C LYS A 165 -6.77 0.57 -11.99
N THR A 166 -5.79 -0.14 -12.55
CA THR A 166 -4.35 0.18 -12.38
C THR A 166 -4.01 1.62 -12.77
N LYS A 167 -4.46 2.09 -13.94
CA LYS A 167 -4.14 3.45 -14.42
C LYS A 167 -5.04 4.52 -13.82
N ILE A 168 -6.27 4.16 -13.49
CA ILE A 168 -7.21 5.06 -12.83
C ILE A 168 -6.72 5.38 -11.41
N SER A 169 -6.27 4.37 -10.65
CA SER A 169 -5.71 4.58 -9.31
C SER A 169 -4.40 5.38 -9.36
N LEU A 170 -3.57 5.17 -10.39
CA LEU A 170 -2.37 5.99 -10.63
C LEU A 170 -2.74 7.45 -10.92
N LEU A 171 -3.69 7.71 -11.82
CA LEU A 171 -4.15 9.05 -12.16
C LEU A 171 -4.67 9.79 -10.93
N TYR A 172 -5.58 9.16 -10.18
CA TYR A 172 -6.12 9.71 -8.94
C TYR A 172 -4.98 10.05 -7.95
N SER A 173 -4.02 9.14 -7.80
CA SER A 173 -2.90 9.35 -6.86
C SER A 173 -2.03 10.53 -7.25
N LEU A 174 -1.64 10.63 -8.53
CA LEU A 174 -0.83 11.75 -9.02
C LEU A 174 -1.56 13.08 -8.92
N HIS A 175 -2.87 13.07 -9.12
CA HIS A 175 -3.70 14.25 -8.90
C HIS A 175 -3.70 14.69 -7.43
N GLN A 176 -3.92 13.75 -6.49
CA GLN A 176 -3.84 14.06 -5.05
C GLN A 176 -2.44 14.55 -4.64
N MET A 177 -1.39 14.03 -5.26
CA MET A 177 -0.02 14.48 -5.01
C MET A 177 0.21 15.91 -5.49
N LYS A 178 -0.26 16.23 -6.69
CA LYS A 178 -0.10 17.55 -7.30
C LYS A 178 -0.95 18.62 -6.61
N ASN A 179 -2.25 18.35 -6.41
CA ASN A 179 -3.21 19.38 -5.99
C ASN A 179 -3.44 19.40 -4.46
N ASN A 180 -3.26 18.27 -3.77
CA ASN A 180 -3.57 18.10 -2.34
C ASN A 180 -2.33 17.83 -1.48
N HIS A 181 -1.17 18.28 -1.96
CA HIS A 181 0.13 18.23 -1.27
C HIS A 181 0.52 16.85 -0.73
N LYS A 182 0.11 15.77 -1.41
CA LYS A 182 0.64 14.43 -1.11
C LYS A 182 2.04 14.30 -1.68
N ASN A 183 2.94 13.75 -0.90
CA ASN A 183 4.36 13.68 -1.26
C ASN A 183 4.77 12.32 -1.85
N LYS A 184 3.93 11.29 -1.69
CA LYS A 184 4.25 9.91 -2.07
C LYS A 184 3.01 9.15 -2.55
N MET A 185 3.22 8.25 -3.49
CA MET A 185 2.27 7.20 -3.88
C MET A 185 2.83 5.85 -3.45
N ILE A 186 2.00 5.05 -2.79
CA ILE A 186 2.35 3.72 -2.29
C ILE A 186 1.34 2.73 -2.83
N TYR A 187 1.76 1.86 -3.74
CA TYR A 187 0.93 0.79 -4.29
C TYR A 187 1.26 -0.54 -3.64
N ILE A 188 0.24 -1.19 -3.09
CA ILE A 188 0.33 -2.45 -2.37
C ILE A 188 -0.51 -3.50 -3.08
N ALA A 189 0.14 -4.57 -3.55
CA ALA A 189 -0.52 -5.74 -4.11
C ALA A 189 -0.39 -6.97 -3.18
N PRO A 190 -1.35 -7.90 -3.17
CA PRO A 190 -1.28 -9.07 -2.32
C PRO A 190 -0.41 -10.19 -2.90
N PHE A 191 -0.36 -10.28 -4.23
CA PHE A 191 0.43 -11.28 -4.94
C PHE A 191 1.57 -10.65 -5.71
N LEU A 192 2.69 -11.35 -5.74
CA LEU A 192 3.89 -10.88 -6.41
C LEU A 192 3.71 -10.69 -7.92
N SER A 193 3.00 -11.60 -8.58
CA SER A 193 2.73 -11.50 -10.02
C SER A 193 1.91 -10.25 -10.37
N ILE A 194 0.97 -9.86 -9.51
CA ILE A 194 0.18 -8.63 -9.71
C ILE A 194 1.07 -7.41 -9.51
N LEU A 195 1.93 -7.43 -8.47
CA LEU A 195 2.89 -6.36 -8.21
C LEU A 195 3.83 -6.15 -9.42
N GLU A 196 4.47 -7.21 -9.90
CA GLU A 196 5.42 -7.17 -11.02
C GLU A 196 4.74 -6.62 -12.31
N GLN A 197 3.52 -7.10 -12.60
CA GLN A 197 2.75 -6.63 -13.75
C GLN A 197 2.41 -5.14 -13.66
N ASN A 198 1.86 -4.70 -12.52
CA ASN A 198 1.47 -3.30 -12.34
C ASN A 198 2.68 -2.37 -12.20
N ALA A 199 3.80 -2.86 -11.64
CA ALA A 199 5.06 -2.13 -11.60
C ALA A 199 5.63 -1.87 -13.00
N SER A 200 5.56 -2.86 -13.90
CA SER A 200 5.94 -2.67 -15.31
C SER A 200 5.08 -1.60 -15.98
N GLU A 201 3.76 -1.61 -15.76
CA GLU A 201 2.87 -0.59 -16.33
C GLU A 201 3.17 0.80 -15.78
N TYR A 202 3.40 0.93 -14.47
CA TYR A 202 3.76 2.22 -13.86
C TYR A 202 5.10 2.74 -14.37
N ARG A 203 6.13 1.90 -14.49
CA ARG A 203 7.42 2.32 -15.09
C ARG A 203 7.25 2.82 -16.52
N LYS A 204 6.45 2.11 -17.31
CA LYS A 204 6.16 2.48 -18.70
C LYS A 204 5.45 3.83 -18.79
N THR A 205 4.41 4.05 -17.98
CA THR A 205 3.66 5.31 -17.95
C THR A 205 4.55 6.46 -17.45
N LEU A 206 5.18 6.28 -16.29
CA LEU A 206 5.93 7.35 -15.60
C LEU A 206 7.26 7.67 -16.28
N ALA A 207 7.82 6.75 -17.07
CA ALA A 207 9.02 6.94 -17.88
C ALA A 207 10.24 7.50 -17.10
N ASN A 208 10.34 7.23 -15.79
CA ASN A 208 11.49 7.61 -14.97
C ASN A 208 11.59 6.68 -13.74
N ASP A 209 12.39 5.63 -13.89
CA ASP A 209 12.53 4.59 -12.87
C ASP A 209 13.29 5.07 -11.61
N LYS A 210 14.05 6.17 -11.72
CA LYS A 210 14.87 6.72 -10.62
C LYS A 210 14.07 7.03 -9.34
N TYR A 211 12.78 7.31 -9.49
CA TYR A 211 11.90 7.72 -8.38
C TYR A 211 10.88 6.66 -7.99
N ILE A 212 11.05 5.43 -8.51
CA ILE A 212 10.21 4.28 -8.25
C ILE A 212 11.03 3.27 -7.42
N LEU A 213 10.50 2.91 -6.25
CA LEU A 213 11.04 1.84 -5.41
C LEU A 213 10.15 0.61 -5.50
N GLU A 214 10.67 -0.52 -5.96
CA GLU A 214 9.99 -1.82 -5.86
C GLU A 214 10.58 -2.64 -4.71
N HIS A 215 9.74 -3.04 -3.75
CA HIS A 215 10.19 -3.69 -2.53
C HIS A 215 9.35 -4.91 -2.15
N HIS A 216 9.92 -6.10 -2.36
CA HIS A 216 9.32 -7.38 -1.98
C HIS A 216 10.39 -8.47 -1.72
N SER A 217 9.97 -9.66 -1.26
CA SER A 217 10.91 -10.73 -0.84
C SER A 217 11.75 -11.32 -1.97
N ASN A 218 11.25 -11.31 -3.20
CA ASN A 218 11.91 -11.88 -4.38
C ASN A 218 12.75 -10.89 -5.21
N VAL A 219 12.76 -9.59 -4.90
CA VAL A 219 13.66 -8.65 -5.57
C VAL A 219 15.03 -8.82 -4.94
N GLY A 220 15.98 -9.36 -5.71
CA GLY A 220 17.37 -8.97 -5.58
C GLY A 220 17.48 -7.57 -6.15
N ASP A 221 17.76 -6.59 -5.29
CA ASP A 221 18.14 -5.21 -5.60
C ASP A 221 17.69 -4.67 -6.98
N ASN A 222 16.39 -4.33 -7.10
CA ASN A 222 15.82 -3.46 -8.14
C ASN A 222 15.46 -2.11 -7.49
N THR A 223 16.50 -1.46 -7.00
CA THR A 223 16.48 -0.07 -6.57
C THR A 223 16.82 0.85 -7.74
N PRO A 224 16.44 2.13 -7.71
CA PRO A 224 16.69 3.08 -8.81
C PRO A 224 18.16 3.36 -9.19
N PHE A 225 19.11 2.57 -8.70
CA PHE A 225 20.55 2.73 -8.87
C PHE A 225 21.26 1.44 -9.32
N ASP A 226 20.54 0.49 -9.94
CA ASP A 226 21.10 -0.80 -10.38
C ASP A 226 21.64 -0.80 -11.83
N ASN A 227 21.42 0.27 -12.60
CA ASN A 227 21.87 0.39 -14.00
C ASN A 227 23.25 1.06 -14.19
N GLU A 228 24.01 1.28 -13.12
CA GLU A 228 25.38 1.82 -13.19
C GLU A 228 26.37 0.85 -12.54
N ASP A 229 27.38 0.42 -13.29
CA ASP A 229 28.48 -0.42 -12.81
C ASP A 229 29.15 0.14 -11.53
N ASN A 230 29.55 -0.79 -10.64
CA ASN A 230 30.62 -0.74 -9.61
C ASN A 230 30.31 -0.28 -8.16
N ASP A 231 30.65 -1.18 -7.22
CA ASP A 231 31.54 -1.04 -6.04
C ASP A 231 31.69 0.35 -5.37
N ASP A 232 30.60 0.96 -4.91
CA ASP A 232 30.66 2.13 -4.02
C ASP A 232 29.83 1.88 -2.75
N ASP A 233 30.51 1.78 -1.60
CA ASP A 233 29.89 1.61 -0.27
C ASP A 233 28.82 2.68 0.00
N ASN A 234 29.01 3.90 -0.53
CA ASN A 234 28.06 5.00 -0.39
C ASN A 234 26.76 4.74 -1.18
N LYS A 235 26.84 4.18 -2.39
CA LYS A 235 25.66 3.79 -3.18
C LYS A 235 24.89 2.64 -2.49
N ALA A 236 25.59 1.66 -1.94
CA ALA A 236 24.97 0.56 -1.18
C ALA A 236 24.22 1.07 0.06
N ALA A 237 24.84 1.96 0.84
CA ALA A 237 24.21 2.60 2.00
C ALA A 237 22.96 3.42 1.62
N MET A 238 23.03 4.17 0.51
CA MET A 238 21.88 4.90 -0.02
C MET A 238 20.73 3.97 -0.43
N LYS A 239 21.02 2.88 -1.15
CA LYS A 239 20.04 1.86 -1.55
C LYS A 239 19.33 1.25 -0.34
N GLU A 240 20.11 0.80 0.64
CA GLU A 240 19.58 0.23 1.87
C GLU A 240 18.74 1.26 2.64
N TYR A 241 19.22 2.50 2.77
CA TYR A 241 18.47 3.57 3.41
C TYR A 241 17.12 3.78 2.74
N ILE A 242 17.06 3.88 1.41
CA ILE A 242 15.82 4.09 0.65
C ILE A 242 14.85 2.92 0.86
N LYS A 243 15.34 1.68 0.80
CA LYS A 243 14.54 0.46 0.99
C LYS A 243 13.98 0.33 2.41
N GLU A 244 14.75 0.73 3.41
CA GLU A 244 14.35 0.68 4.81
C GLU A 244 13.52 1.88 5.27
N SER A 245 13.64 3.02 4.60
CA SER A 245 12.81 4.19 4.88
C SER A 245 11.56 4.22 4.04
N TRP A 246 11.55 3.63 2.84
CA TRP A 246 10.57 3.96 1.79
C TRP A 246 10.63 5.44 1.38
N ASP A 247 11.85 5.98 1.24
CA ASP A 247 12.05 7.37 0.87
C ASP A 247 12.15 7.58 -0.66
N GLN A 248 11.11 7.17 -1.38
CA GLN A 248 10.90 7.50 -2.80
C GLN A 248 9.51 8.10 -3.04
N ILE A 249 9.31 8.68 -4.23
CA ILE A 249 8.04 9.32 -4.61
C ILE A 249 6.99 8.26 -4.93
N VAL A 250 7.39 7.18 -5.62
CA VAL A 250 6.53 6.04 -5.91
C VAL A 250 7.12 4.80 -5.24
N ILE A 251 6.31 4.09 -4.46
CA ILE A 251 6.70 2.86 -3.77
C ILE A 251 5.74 1.74 -4.16
N LEU A 252 6.28 0.64 -4.66
CA LEU A 252 5.55 -0.54 -5.11
C LEU A 252 5.95 -1.71 -4.22
N SER A 253 4.99 -2.29 -3.51
CA SER A 253 5.30 -3.26 -2.48
C SER A 253 4.20 -4.30 -2.30
N THR A 254 4.47 -5.34 -1.53
CA THR A 254 3.49 -6.38 -1.22
C THR A 254 2.73 -6.09 0.07
N MET A 255 1.54 -6.68 0.21
CA MET A 255 0.75 -6.67 1.44
C MET A 255 1.55 -7.21 2.64
N VAL A 256 2.44 -8.17 2.43
CA VAL A 256 3.34 -8.69 3.48
C VAL A 256 4.28 -7.59 3.99
N GLN A 257 4.90 -6.83 3.10
CA GLN A 257 5.81 -5.74 3.50
C GLN A 257 5.06 -4.55 4.09
N PHE A 258 3.84 -4.28 3.61
CA PHE A 258 2.96 -3.30 4.23
C PHE A 258 2.61 -3.70 5.66
N SER A 259 2.09 -4.92 5.88
CA SER A 259 1.81 -5.45 7.22
C SER A 259 3.05 -5.48 8.13
N ASN A 260 4.24 -5.77 7.59
CA ASN A 260 5.49 -5.65 8.35
C ASN A 260 5.71 -4.19 8.81
N THR A 261 5.51 -3.23 7.92
CA THR A 261 5.61 -1.78 8.21
C THR A 261 4.59 -1.32 9.25
N LEU A 262 3.37 -1.88 9.23
CA LEU A 262 2.33 -1.55 10.21
C LEU A 262 2.58 -2.16 11.60
N PHE A 263 3.00 -3.42 11.67
CA PHE A 263 2.89 -4.18 12.93
C PHE A 263 4.22 -4.72 13.50
N LYS A 264 5.27 -4.91 12.69
CA LYS A 264 6.54 -5.46 13.21
C LYS A 264 7.37 -4.40 13.94
N SER A 265 8.12 -4.83 14.95
CA SER A 265 8.99 -3.98 15.78
C SER A 265 10.45 -3.89 15.33
N ARG A 266 10.85 -4.60 14.27
CA ARG A 266 12.21 -4.46 13.71
C ARG A 266 12.45 -3.04 13.22
N SER A 267 13.67 -2.55 13.45
CA SER A 267 14.13 -1.19 13.09
C SER A 267 13.72 -0.77 11.69
N SER A 268 14.08 -1.59 10.70
CA SER A 268 13.83 -1.36 9.28
C SER A 268 12.36 -1.29 8.91
N ASN A 269 11.47 -1.97 9.65
CA ASN A 269 10.03 -1.87 9.43
C ASN A 269 9.45 -0.61 10.07
N ILE A 270 9.95 -0.23 11.26
CA ILE A 270 9.49 0.97 11.95
C ILE A 270 9.83 2.20 11.13
N ARG A 271 11.01 2.31 10.53
CA ARG A 271 11.44 3.45 9.70
C ARG A 271 10.52 3.73 8.51
N ARG A 272 9.88 2.72 7.94
CA ARG A 272 8.93 2.89 6.83
C ARG A 272 7.63 3.57 7.25
N PHE A 273 7.27 3.44 8.53
CA PHE A 273 5.96 3.84 9.02
C PHE A 273 5.72 5.35 8.86
N TYR A 274 6.68 6.22 9.23
CA TYR A 274 6.48 7.67 9.07
C TYR A 274 6.32 8.11 7.61
N ASN A 275 6.91 7.37 6.66
CA ASN A 275 6.79 7.65 5.23
C ASN A 275 5.42 7.26 4.65
N LEU A 276 4.53 6.66 5.46
CA LEU A 276 3.10 6.57 5.13
C LEU A 276 2.38 7.91 5.31
N SER A 277 2.98 8.91 5.96
CA SER A 277 2.35 10.22 6.18
C SER A 277 2.34 11.06 4.91
N ASN A 278 1.29 11.86 4.71
CA ASN A 278 1.07 12.69 3.53
C ASN A 278 1.11 11.90 2.21
N SER A 279 0.74 10.62 2.23
CA SER A 279 0.83 9.74 1.06
C SER A 279 -0.55 9.39 0.50
N VAL A 280 -0.56 8.93 -0.76
CA VAL A 280 -1.68 8.20 -1.34
C VAL A 280 -1.33 6.72 -1.33
N ILE A 281 -2.11 5.91 -0.63
CA ILE A 281 -1.89 4.47 -0.46
C ILE A 281 -2.96 3.72 -1.23
N ILE A 282 -2.57 2.99 -2.27
CA ILE A 282 -3.45 2.10 -3.02
C ILE A 282 -3.29 0.68 -2.46
N LEU A 283 -4.39 0.14 -1.93
CA LEU A 283 -4.49 -1.25 -1.51
C LEU A 283 -5.25 -2.02 -2.59
N ASP A 284 -4.53 -2.72 -3.45
CA ASP A 284 -5.13 -3.52 -4.51
C ASP A 284 -5.56 -4.89 -3.98
N GLU A 285 -6.68 -5.37 -4.51
CA GLU A 285 -7.35 -6.61 -4.12
C GLU A 285 -7.39 -6.80 -2.59
N VAL A 286 -7.80 -5.76 -1.86
CA VAL A 286 -7.79 -5.71 -0.37
C VAL A 286 -8.58 -6.86 0.29
N GLN A 287 -9.53 -7.47 -0.41
CA GLN A 287 -10.27 -8.66 0.04
C GLN A 287 -9.40 -9.91 0.21
N SER A 288 -8.14 -9.89 -0.24
CA SER A 288 -7.17 -10.96 0.00
C SER A 288 -6.59 -10.97 1.43
N LEU A 289 -6.92 -9.96 2.24
CA LEU A 289 -6.53 -9.91 3.64
C LEU A 289 -7.22 -11.04 4.44
N PRO A 290 -6.50 -11.72 5.36
CA PRO A 290 -7.13 -12.66 6.28
C PRO A 290 -8.15 -11.97 7.18
N ASP A 291 -9.31 -12.60 7.37
CA ASP A 291 -10.42 -12.06 8.17
C ASP A 291 -9.99 -11.75 9.61
N GLU A 292 -9.07 -12.53 10.18
CA GLU A 292 -8.58 -12.37 11.54
C GLU A 292 -7.80 -11.06 11.75
N MET A 293 -7.33 -10.42 10.67
CA MET A 293 -6.62 -9.15 10.73
C MET A 293 -7.52 -7.92 10.61
N THR A 294 -8.81 -8.10 10.28
CA THR A 294 -9.74 -7.01 9.93
C THR A 294 -9.74 -5.86 10.93
N HIS A 295 -9.89 -6.16 12.23
CA HIS A 295 -9.98 -5.15 13.28
C HIS A 295 -8.72 -4.30 13.41
N ILE A 296 -7.55 -4.95 13.54
CA ILE A 296 -6.28 -4.24 13.69
C ILE A 296 -5.92 -3.47 12.42
N PHE A 297 -6.33 -3.98 11.25
CA PHE A 297 -6.08 -3.31 9.99
C PHE A 297 -6.95 -2.06 9.85
N ASN A 298 -8.24 -2.17 10.12
CA ASN A 298 -9.17 -1.03 10.10
C ASN A 298 -8.72 0.10 11.02
N LEU A 299 -8.38 -0.19 12.27
CA LEU A 299 -7.89 0.83 13.21
C LEU A 299 -6.61 1.50 12.68
N MET A 300 -5.67 0.73 12.14
CA MET A 300 -4.44 1.29 11.58
C MET A 300 -4.70 2.18 10.36
N LEU A 301 -5.59 1.79 9.44
CA LEU A 301 -5.94 2.62 8.28
C LEU A 301 -6.69 3.90 8.69
N ASN A 302 -7.58 3.81 9.68
CA ASN A 302 -8.24 4.98 10.26
C ASN A 302 -7.21 5.95 10.86
N PHE A 303 -6.19 5.43 11.55
CA PHE A 303 -5.09 6.25 12.08
C PHE A 303 -4.28 6.91 10.97
N ILE A 304 -3.87 6.15 9.95
CA ILE A 304 -3.08 6.67 8.82
C ILE A 304 -3.84 7.79 8.09
N SER A 305 -5.13 7.59 7.81
CA SER A 305 -5.94 8.60 7.11
C SER A 305 -6.15 9.87 7.96
N LYS A 306 -6.66 9.72 9.19
CA LYS A 306 -7.06 10.84 10.05
C LYS A 306 -5.89 11.59 10.70
N VAL A 307 -4.82 10.89 11.08
CA VAL A 307 -3.70 11.47 11.84
C VAL A 307 -2.49 11.71 10.95
N MET A 308 -2.18 10.79 10.03
CA MET A 308 -0.99 10.90 9.18
C MET A 308 -1.26 11.65 7.87
N ASN A 309 -2.46 12.22 7.69
CA ASN A 309 -2.83 13.09 6.57
C ASN A 309 -2.71 12.39 5.20
N SER A 310 -3.15 11.13 5.14
CA SER A 310 -3.00 10.28 3.96
C SER A 310 -4.35 9.90 3.35
N VAL A 311 -4.33 9.62 2.05
CA VAL A 311 -5.48 9.14 1.30
C VAL A 311 -5.27 7.66 1.03
N ILE A 312 -6.27 6.84 1.34
CA ILE A 312 -6.19 5.38 1.14
C ILE A 312 -7.27 4.97 0.16
N ILE A 313 -6.88 4.24 -0.89
CA ILE A 313 -7.76 3.78 -1.94
C ILE A 313 -7.83 2.26 -1.86
N LEU A 314 -9.00 1.74 -1.53
CA LEU A 314 -9.30 0.31 -1.55
C LEU A 314 -9.73 -0.06 -2.96
N CYS A 315 -8.81 -0.65 -3.74
CA CYS A 315 -9.09 -1.12 -5.08
C CYS A 315 -9.50 -2.59 -5.02
N SER A 316 -10.69 -2.91 -5.52
CA SER A 316 -11.16 -4.30 -5.64
C SER A 316 -12.32 -4.38 -6.61
N ALA A 317 -12.54 -5.55 -7.22
CA ALA A 317 -13.83 -5.85 -7.88
C ALA A 317 -14.90 -6.35 -6.88
N THR A 318 -14.48 -6.74 -5.67
CA THR A 318 -15.32 -7.30 -4.62
C THR A 318 -14.85 -6.74 -3.29
N GLN A 319 -15.41 -5.60 -2.88
CA GLN A 319 -15.00 -4.94 -1.65
C GLN A 319 -15.36 -5.81 -0.42
N PRO A 320 -14.42 -5.99 0.53
CA PRO A 320 -14.74 -6.59 1.81
C PRO A 320 -15.66 -5.64 2.61
N SER A 321 -16.59 -6.21 3.38
CA SER A 321 -17.53 -5.45 4.20
C SER A 321 -16.88 -4.95 5.50
N LEU A 322 -15.84 -4.12 5.39
CA LEU A 322 -15.00 -3.65 6.51
C LEU A 322 -15.73 -2.72 7.50
N ASP A 323 -16.91 -2.23 7.12
CA ASP A 323 -17.81 -1.38 7.90
C ASP A 323 -19.10 -2.09 8.33
N HIS A 324 -19.21 -3.41 8.14
CA HIS A 324 -20.39 -4.18 8.51
C HIS A 324 -20.67 -4.12 10.02
N ASP A 325 -21.94 -4.16 10.42
CA ASP A 325 -22.36 -4.01 11.83
C ASP A 325 -21.86 -5.11 12.77
N SER A 326 -21.42 -6.25 12.23
CA SER A 326 -20.79 -7.32 13.01
C SER A 326 -19.32 -7.04 13.36
N ILE A 327 -18.71 -6.00 12.80
CA ILE A 327 -17.31 -5.65 13.03
C ILE A 327 -17.23 -4.61 14.15
N SER A 328 -16.59 -4.97 15.27
CA SER A 328 -16.45 -4.09 16.44
C SER A 328 -15.53 -2.88 16.24
N HIS A 329 -14.59 -2.98 15.30
CA HIS A 329 -13.61 -1.94 14.96
C HIS A 329 -13.70 -1.64 13.48
N LYS A 330 -14.66 -0.79 13.11
CA LYS A 330 -15.02 -0.53 11.71
C LYS A 330 -14.01 0.39 11.04
N ILE A 331 -13.87 0.23 9.72
CA ILE A 331 -13.20 1.24 8.91
C ILE A 331 -14.08 2.49 8.81
N ILE A 332 -13.45 3.66 8.76
CA ILE A 332 -14.14 4.94 8.61
C ILE A 332 -13.92 5.41 7.17
N TYR A 333 -14.94 5.24 6.34
CA TYR A 333 -14.91 5.64 4.94
C TYR A 333 -15.14 7.14 4.76
N GLY A 334 -14.57 7.68 3.67
CA GLY A 334 -14.68 9.10 3.28
C GLY A 334 -13.63 9.97 3.95
N GLY A 335 -13.64 11.25 3.59
CA GLY A 335 -12.81 12.28 4.19
C GLY A 335 -13.58 13.20 5.14
N SER A 336 -12.99 14.36 5.41
CA SER A 336 -13.51 15.32 6.40
C SER A 336 -14.66 16.19 5.88
N ASN A 337 -14.92 16.21 4.57
CA ASN A 337 -15.92 17.10 3.96
C ASN A 337 -17.23 16.39 3.57
N ASN A 338 -17.51 15.22 4.18
CA ASN A 338 -18.68 14.39 3.83
C ASN A 338 -18.71 14.02 2.33
N GLU A 339 -17.51 13.82 1.76
CA GLU A 339 -17.32 13.37 0.38
C GLU A 339 -17.86 11.96 0.18
N ASP A 340 -18.21 11.61 -1.05
CA ASP A 340 -18.55 10.23 -1.36
C ASP A 340 -17.31 9.36 -1.28
N TYR A 341 -17.37 8.33 -0.45
CA TYR A 341 -16.25 7.40 -0.34
C TYR A 341 -16.14 6.48 -1.56
N ASN A 342 -17.17 6.36 -2.41
CA ASN A 342 -17.06 5.64 -3.67
C ASN A 342 -16.57 6.62 -4.74
N LEU A 343 -15.30 6.50 -5.13
CA LEU A 343 -14.70 7.40 -6.11
C LEU A 343 -15.45 7.36 -7.43
N ILE A 344 -15.98 6.19 -7.81
CA ILE A 344 -16.72 6.01 -9.05
C ILE A 344 -17.99 5.24 -8.77
N LYS A 345 -19.10 5.74 -9.33
CA LYS A 345 -20.40 5.08 -9.30
C LYS A 345 -20.85 4.75 -10.70
N LEU A 346 -20.60 3.51 -11.09
CA LEU A 346 -21.16 2.97 -12.33
C LEU A 346 -22.64 2.64 -12.13
N ASP A 347 -23.48 3.08 -13.05
CA ASP A 347 -24.86 2.63 -13.12
C ASP A 347 -24.96 1.17 -13.58
N ASP A 348 -26.13 0.55 -13.42
CA ASP A 348 -26.33 -0.87 -13.75
C ASP A 348 -26.06 -1.18 -15.24
N LYS A 349 -26.30 -0.23 -16.15
CA LYS A 349 -26.03 -0.41 -17.58
C LYS A 349 -24.54 -0.39 -17.85
N GLN A 350 -23.82 0.54 -17.21
CA GLN A 350 -22.36 0.63 -17.30
C GLN A 350 -21.69 -0.61 -16.72
N LYS A 351 -22.21 -1.17 -15.61
CA LYS A 351 -21.74 -2.46 -15.07
C LYS A 351 -21.95 -3.61 -16.05
N GLN A 352 -23.14 -3.74 -16.64
CA GLN A 352 -23.46 -4.78 -17.62
C GLN A 352 -22.57 -4.75 -18.87
N ILE A 353 -22.06 -3.58 -19.27
CA ILE A 353 -21.11 -3.47 -20.39
C ILE A 353 -19.81 -4.26 -20.13
N PHE A 354 -19.44 -4.47 -18.86
CA PHE A 354 -18.30 -5.29 -18.46
C PHE A 354 -18.66 -6.75 -18.20
N ASP A 355 -19.95 -7.08 -18.07
CA ASP A 355 -20.43 -8.46 -17.91
C ASP A 355 -20.34 -9.20 -19.25
N ARG A 356 -19.22 -9.90 -19.43
CA ARG A 356 -18.93 -10.70 -20.63
C ARG A 356 -18.95 -12.20 -20.37
N VAL A 357 -19.50 -12.61 -19.23
CA VAL A 357 -19.43 -13.99 -18.74
C VAL A 357 -20.82 -14.61 -18.74
N ASP A 358 -20.99 -15.66 -19.52
CA ASP A 358 -22.15 -16.55 -19.42
C ASP A 358 -21.89 -17.60 -18.33
N VAL A 359 -22.63 -17.51 -17.23
CA VAL A 359 -22.50 -18.43 -16.10
C VAL A 359 -23.49 -19.57 -16.26
N SER A 360 -22.98 -20.81 -16.29
CA SER A 360 -23.79 -22.02 -16.26
C SER A 360 -23.25 -23.02 -15.26
N LEU A 361 -24.14 -23.77 -14.61
CA LEU A 361 -23.76 -24.84 -13.69
C LEU A 361 -23.63 -26.15 -14.48
N LEU A 362 -22.47 -26.80 -14.38
CA LEU A 362 -22.28 -28.14 -14.93
C LEU A 362 -23.31 -29.10 -14.32
N ASN A 363 -23.92 -29.95 -15.15
CA ASN A 363 -24.94 -30.93 -14.75
C ASN A 363 -26.11 -30.31 -13.94
N ASN A 364 -26.48 -29.06 -14.21
CA ASN A 364 -27.52 -28.31 -13.50
C ASN A 364 -27.27 -28.25 -11.97
N GLY A 365 -26.01 -28.19 -11.56
CA GLY A 365 -25.61 -28.07 -10.14
C GLY A 365 -25.65 -29.38 -9.35
N LYS A 366 -25.85 -30.53 -10.02
CA LYS A 366 -25.72 -31.85 -9.37
C LYS A 366 -24.25 -32.20 -9.12
N GLU A 367 -24.03 -33.10 -8.16
CA GLU A 367 -22.71 -33.66 -7.88
C GLU A 367 -22.07 -34.17 -9.18
N SER A 368 -20.88 -33.65 -9.48
CA SER A 368 -20.14 -33.93 -10.70
C SER A 368 -18.77 -34.47 -10.34
N LYS A 369 -18.32 -35.47 -11.10
CA LYS A 369 -16.98 -36.05 -10.96
C LYS A 369 -16.01 -35.31 -11.87
N ILE A 370 -14.72 -35.48 -11.61
CA ILE A 370 -13.67 -34.89 -12.44
C ILE A 370 -13.75 -35.33 -13.91
N ALA A 371 -14.25 -36.55 -14.15
CA ALA A 371 -14.51 -37.09 -15.48
C ALA A 371 -15.62 -36.34 -16.23
N ASP A 372 -16.56 -35.70 -15.52
CA ASP A 372 -17.61 -34.90 -16.15
C ASP A 372 -17.04 -33.57 -16.65
N ILE A 373 -16.12 -32.97 -15.89
CA ILE A 373 -15.36 -31.78 -16.32
C ILE A 373 -14.55 -32.10 -17.58
N TYR A 374 -13.80 -33.21 -17.55
CA TYR A 374 -13.03 -33.70 -18.68
C TYR A 374 -13.87 -33.86 -19.96
N LYS A 375 -15.02 -34.55 -19.86
CA LYS A 375 -15.94 -34.73 -21.00
C LYS A 375 -16.54 -33.41 -21.47
N SER A 376 -16.87 -32.50 -20.56
CA SER A 376 -17.41 -31.19 -20.91
C SER A 376 -16.46 -30.43 -21.80
N VAL A 377 -15.17 -30.41 -21.44
CA VAL A 377 -14.15 -29.67 -22.18
C VAL A 377 -13.78 -30.36 -23.49
N LEU A 378 -13.72 -31.69 -23.54
CA LEU A 378 -13.48 -32.41 -24.81
C LEU A 378 -14.57 -32.20 -25.86
N ASN A 379 -15.82 -32.08 -25.41
CA ASN A 379 -16.95 -31.85 -26.29
C ASN A 379 -17.13 -30.36 -26.64
N ASP A 380 -16.36 -29.49 -25.99
CA ASP A 380 -16.41 -28.06 -26.24
C ASP A 380 -15.69 -27.72 -27.56
N LYS A 381 -16.18 -26.69 -28.25
CA LYS A 381 -15.58 -26.16 -29.47
C LYS A 381 -14.64 -24.98 -29.18
N GLU A 382 -14.57 -24.53 -27.92
CA GLU A 382 -13.73 -23.42 -27.53
C GLU A 382 -12.24 -23.73 -27.71
N LYS A 383 -11.50 -22.73 -28.19
CA LYS A 383 -10.08 -22.87 -28.54
C LYS A 383 -9.14 -22.76 -27.34
N SER A 384 -9.62 -22.23 -26.22
CA SER A 384 -8.82 -21.99 -25.03
C SER A 384 -9.70 -22.10 -23.79
N THR A 385 -9.32 -23.00 -22.88
CA THR A 385 -10.11 -23.31 -21.68
C THR A 385 -9.22 -23.26 -20.45
N LEU A 386 -9.59 -22.45 -19.46
CA LEU A 386 -8.97 -22.42 -18.14
C LEU A 386 -9.82 -23.21 -17.15
N ILE A 387 -9.23 -24.23 -16.54
CA ILE A 387 -9.89 -25.08 -15.54
C ILE A 387 -9.26 -24.81 -14.18
N ILE A 388 -10.03 -24.27 -13.25
CA ILE A 388 -9.58 -23.99 -11.88
C ILE A 388 -10.16 -25.05 -10.95
N LEU A 389 -9.29 -25.72 -10.18
CA LEU A 389 -9.67 -26.76 -9.22
C LEU A 389 -9.08 -26.45 -7.86
N ASN A 390 -9.82 -26.80 -6.80
CA ASN A 390 -9.44 -26.47 -5.42
C ASN A 390 -8.21 -27.22 -4.91
N THR A 391 -7.90 -28.40 -5.47
CA THR A 391 -6.80 -29.25 -4.96
C THR A 391 -5.81 -29.62 -6.05
N LYS A 392 -4.53 -29.63 -5.69
CA LYS A 392 -3.43 -30.04 -6.60
C LYS A 392 -3.61 -31.45 -7.14
N ARG A 393 -4.12 -32.36 -6.31
CA ARG A 393 -4.41 -33.75 -6.72
C ARG A 393 -5.48 -33.80 -7.81
N SER A 394 -6.52 -32.99 -7.70
CA SER A 394 -7.53 -32.87 -8.75
C SER A 394 -6.93 -32.33 -10.05
N VAL A 395 -6.07 -31.30 -9.97
CA VAL A 395 -5.38 -30.76 -11.16
C VAL A 395 -4.52 -31.83 -11.83
N MET A 396 -3.71 -32.57 -11.07
CA MET A 396 -2.86 -33.64 -11.60
C MET A 396 -3.71 -34.73 -12.28
N ASN A 397 -4.73 -35.25 -11.59
CA ASN A 397 -5.60 -36.28 -12.15
C ASN A 397 -6.27 -35.84 -13.44
N LEU A 398 -6.75 -34.59 -13.52
CA LEU A 398 -7.40 -34.07 -14.73
C LEU A 398 -6.39 -33.83 -15.86
N TYR A 399 -5.19 -33.36 -15.52
CA TYR A 399 -4.11 -33.15 -16.48
C TYR A 399 -3.71 -34.47 -17.15
N GLU A 400 -3.48 -35.54 -16.38
CA GLU A 400 -3.17 -36.89 -16.89
C GLU A 400 -4.26 -37.39 -17.86
N MET A 401 -5.54 -37.15 -17.54
CA MET A 401 -6.66 -37.53 -18.43
C MET A 401 -6.62 -36.82 -19.79
N PHE A 402 -6.22 -35.55 -19.84
CA PHE A 402 -6.04 -34.82 -21.10
C PHE A 402 -4.77 -35.22 -21.83
N GLU A 403 -3.68 -35.48 -21.12
CA GLU A 403 -2.40 -35.89 -21.70
C GLU A 403 -2.54 -37.22 -22.47
N GLU A 404 -3.35 -38.15 -21.98
CA GLU A 404 -3.62 -39.43 -22.65
C GLU A 404 -4.44 -39.31 -23.95
N THR A 405 -5.13 -38.18 -24.18
CA THR A 405 -6.15 -38.07 -25.24
C THR A 405 -5.99 -36.88 -26.17
N MET A 406 -5.19 -35.88 -25.81
CA MET A 406 -4.96 -34.73 -26.66
C MET A 406 -3.96 -35.04 -27.77
N ASP A 407 -4.32 -34.68 -29.00
CA ASP A 407 -3.43 -34.74 -30.16
C ASP A 407 -2.18 -33.85 -29.94
N ASP A 408 -1.06 -34.23 -30.57
CA ASP A 408 0.23 -33.49 -30.52
C ASP A 408 0.14 -32.00 -30.96
N LYS A 409 -0.98 -31.59 -31.57
CA LYS A 409 -1.22 -30.22 -32.02
C LYS A 409 -1.88 -29.33 -30.95
N SER A 410 -2.45 -29.92 -29.91
CA SER A 410 -3.12 -29.22 -28.83
C SER A 410 -2.11 -28.83 -27.75
N LYS A 411 -2.22 -27.61 -27.22
CA LYS A 411 -1.36 -27.16 -26.12
C LYS A 411 -2.05 -27.41 -24.79
N LEU A 412 -1.48 -28.29 -23.98
CA LEU A 412 -1.92 -28.56 -22.62
C LEU A 412 -0.94 -27.94 -21.63
N TYR A 413 -1.45 -27.19 -20.66
CA TYR A 413 -0.65 -26.50 -19.66
C TYR A 413 -1.04 -26.97 -18.25
N TYR A 414 -0.05 -27.35 -17.46
CA TYR A 414 -0.20 -27.64 -16.03
C TYR A 414 0.29 -26.43 -15.24
N LEU A 415 -0.50 -25.91 -14.30
CA LEU A 415 -0.06 -24.81 -13.45
C LEU A 415 -0.51 -25.04 -12.01
N THR A 416 0.45 -25.31 -11.11
CA THR A 416 0.19 -25.45 -9.67
C THR A 416 1.33 -24.88 -8.84
N THR A 417 1.09 -24.69 -7.54
CA THR A 417 2.15 -24.25 -6.60
C THR A 417 3.20 -25.32 -6.29
N ASN A 418 3.09 -26.55 -6.85
CA ASN A 418 4.18 -27.52 -6.80
C ASN A 418 5.32 -27.16 -7.78
N MET A 419 5.07 -26.26 -8.72
CA MET A 419 6.10 -25.72 -9.61
C MET A 419 6.89 -24.61 -8.93
N CYS A 420 8.20 -24.58 -9.17
CA CYS A 420 8.99 -23.43 -8.76
C CYS A 420 8.56 -22.17 -9.57
N PRO A 421 8.88 -20.95 -9.09
CA PRO A 421 8.52 -19.71 -9.79
C PRO A 421 8.98 -19.67 -11.25
N LYS A 422 10.20 -20.14 -11.56
CA LYS A 422 10.74 -20.17 -12.92
C LYS A 422 9.89 -21.02 -13.87
N HIS A 423 9.55 -22.25 -13.48
CA HIS A 423 8.69 -23.12 -14.29
C HIS A 423 7.32 -22.49 -14.58
N ARG A 424 6.76 -21.73 -13.63
CA ARG A 424 5.47 -21.04 -13.85
C ARG A 424 5.60 -19.91 -14.87
N LEU A 425 6.69 -19.14 -14.82
CA LEU A 425 6.97 -18.09 -15.79
C LEU A 425 7.22 -18.65 -17.19
N ASP A 426 7.96 -19.76 -17.31
CA ASP A 426 8.24 -20.42 -18.60
C ASP A 426 6.97 -20.98 -19.29
N ILE A 427 5.89 -21.18 -18.51
CA ILE A 427 4.59 -21.66 -19.01
C ILE A 427 3.66 -20.49 -19.36
N ILE A 428 3.73 -19.38 -18.61
CA ILE A 428 2.85 -18.21 -18.75
C ILE A 428 3.34 -17.25 -19.85
N ASN A 429 4.66 -17.13 -20.01
CA ASN A 429 5.32 -16.31 -21.05
C ASN A 429 5.59 -17.14 -22.30
#